data_AF-A0A4P7JDF5-F1
#
_entry.id   AF-A0A4P7JDF5-F1
#
_cell.length_a   1.000
_cell.length_b   1.000
_cell.length_c   1.000
_cell.angle_alpha   90.00
_cell.angle_beta   90.00
_cell.angle_gamma   90.00
#
_symmetry.space_group_name_H-M   'P 1'
#
loop_
_entity.id
_entity.type
_entity.pdbx_description
1 polymer ?
#
loop_
_entity_poly.entity_id
_entity_poly.type
_entity_poly.pdbx_seq_one_letter_code
_entity_poly.pdbx_strand_id
1 'polypeptide(L)'
;MRSILVADKPGATRWAEKLAAQWRDIPVFLEMFPHGQVIHIVRDPRDVTASYKKMTYEPWPTYLDAALNCKGAMVEVPKLQKIHGENRILILRAESLALDLPGEMRKICQFLGEPYVDELADLDRFSDIKGEAWRTNTSFDDTRENYNAAAPRWQNHLDPEETFLVELICQPEMADFGYQGSGLDITTLPIDRLQEIFGDPWFSSRLSHYLVHGQPIQGYRTDPYKTEMEIVFATDSQGAATSNQSRRKPSRKD
;
A
#
# COMPACT_ATOMS: atom_id res chain seq x y z
N MET A 1 -0.22 4.73 10.12
CA MET A 1 -0.76 3.45 10.65
C MET A 1 -1.99 3.70 11.54
N ARG A 2 -3.22 3.47 11.07
CA ARG A 2 -4.43 3.46 11.92
C ARG A 2 -5.09 2.08 11.82
N SER A 3 -4.66 1.14 12.67
CA SER A 3 -5.42 -0.04 13.13
C SER A 3 -4.49 -1.09 13.75
N ILE A 4 -3.93 -0.80 14.94
CA ILE A 4 -3.00 -1.74 15.58
C ILE A 4 -3.71 -3.00 16.09
N LEU A 5 -4.97 -2.93 16.50
CA LEU A 5 -5.80 -4.11 16.77
C LEU A 5 -7.27 -3.68 16.68
N VAL A 6 -8.13 -4.44 15.98
CA VAL A 6 -9.59 -4.34 16.20
C VAL A 6 -9.94 -5.07 17.51
N ALA A 7 -9.33 -4.66 18.62
CA ALA A 7 -9.52 -5.28 19.93
C ALA A 7 -10.73 -4.69 20.67
N ASP A 8 -11.09 -3.42 20.39
CA ASP A 8 -12.01 -2.65 21.23
C ASP A 8 -13.45 -2.58 20.68
N LYS A 9 -13.84 -3.46 19.76
CA LYS A 9 -15.23 -3.52 19.27
C LYS A 9 -16.03 -4.51 20.13
N PRO A 10 -17.06 -4.06 20.89
CA PRO A 10 -17.85 -4.94 21.73
C PRO A 10 -18.44 -6.11 20.93
N GLY A 11 -18.21 -7.34 21.41
CA GLY A 11 -18.67 -8.56 20.75
C GLY A 11 -17.75 -9.09 19.64
N ALA A 12 -16.61 -8.45 19.35
CA ALA A 12 -15.62 -9.01 18.45
C ALA A 12 -14.98 -10.27 19.05
N THR A 13 -14.91 -11.34 18.26
CA THR A 13 -14.33 -12.64 18.64
C THR A 13 -12.95 -12.87 18.03
N ARG A 14 -12.51 -11.96 17.15
CA ARG A 14 -11.23 -11.98 16.45
C ARG A 14 -10.60 -10.60 16.43
N TRP A 15 -9.27 -10.59 16.46
CA TRP A 15 -8.48 -9.40 16.15
C TRP A 15 -7.96 -9.50 14.71
N ALA A 16 -7.71 -8.35 14.11
CA ALA A 16 -7.06 -8.23 12.81
C ALA A 16 -6.07 -7.07 12.86
N GLU A 17 -4.97 -7.23 12.15
CA GLU A 17 -3.97 -6.21 11.92
C GLU A 17 -3.79 -6.01 10.41
N LYS A 18 -3.71 -4.75 9.98
CA LYS A 18 -3.49 -4.39 8.58
C LYS A 18 -2.12 -3.77 8.41
N LEU A 19 -1.22 -4.50 7.75
CA LEU A 19 0.12 -4.05 7.40
C LEU A 19 0.28 -3.91 5.88
N ALA A 20 1.07 -2.93 5.45
CA ALA A 20 1.45 -2.75 4.05
C ALA A 20 2.94 -3.01 3.89
N ALA A 21 3.34 -3.63 2.78
CA ALA A 21 4.73 -3.98 2.49
C ALA A 21 5.40 -4.80 3.63
N GLN A 22 4.73 -5.84 4.13
CA GLN A 22 5.23 -6.77 5.17
C GLN A 22 5.13 -8.26 4.77
N TRP A 23 5.31 -8.57 3.49
CA TRP A 23 5.08 -9.94 2.97
C TRP A 23 6.14 -10.96 3.41
N ARG A 24 7.38 -10.54 3.72
CA ARG A 24 8.46 -11.42 4.19
C ARG A 24 8.27 -11.84 5.64
N ASP A 25 7.44 -11.13 6.40
CA ASP A 25 7.19 -11.42 7.83
C ASP A 25 6.00 -12.36 8.04
N ILE A 26 5.32 -12.77 6.96
CA ILE A 26 4.24 -13.77 7.00
C ILE A 26 4.68 -15.06 7.72
N PRO A 27 5.86 -15.67 7.47
CA PRO A 27 6.29 -16.86 8.19
C PRO A 27 6.41 -16.63 9.70
N VAL A 28 6.97 -15.49 10.11
CA VAL A 28 7.12 -15.11 11.52
C VAL A 28 5.74 -14.97 12.17
N PHE A 29 4.79 -14.30 11.49
CA PHE A 29 3.41 -14.21 11.96
C PHE A 29 2.76 -15.59 12.13
N LEU A 30 2.90 -16.48 11.15
CA LEU A 30 2.30 -17.81 11.20
C LEU A 30 2.94 -18.73 12.25
N GLU A 31 4.21 -18.48 12.61
CA GLU A 31 4.92 -19.12 13.72
C GLU A 31 4.40 -18.61 15.08
N MET A 32 4.29 -17.29 15.24
CA MET A 32 3.78 -16.66 16.47
C MET A 32 2.31 -17.02 16.73
N PHE A 33 1.51 -17.17 15.67
CA PHE A 33 0.09 -17.48 15.74
C PHE A 33 -0.22 -18.77 14.96
N PRO A 34 -0.19 -19.94 15.61
CA PRO A 34 -0.41 -21.23 14.96
C PRO A 34 -1.79 -21.38 14.28
N HIS A 35 -2.79 -20.61 14.72
CA HIS A 35 -4.12 -20.51 14.10
C HIS A 35 -4.32 -19.20 13.32
N GLY A 36 -3.28 -18.38 13.20
CA GLY A 36 -3.30 -17.13 12.46
C GLY A 36 -3.51 -17.36 10.97
N GLN A 37 -4.26 -16.46 10.35
CA GLN A 37 -4.58 -16.49 8.93
C GLN A 37 -4.13 -15.19 8.29
N VAL A 38 -3.64 -15.25 7.06
CA VAL A 38 -3.17 -14.09 6.31
C VAL A 38 -4.03 -13.91 5.07
N ILE A 39 -4.48 -12.69 4.86
CA ILE A 39 -5.16 -12.26 3.64
C ILE A 39 -4.22 -11.29 2.92
N HIS A 40 -3.71 -11.67 1.76
CA HIS A 40 -2.87 -10.81 0.94
C HIS A 40 -3.65 -10.28 -0.26
N ILE A 41 -3.68 -8.96 -0.40
CA ILE A 41 -4.35 -8.29 -1.52
C ILE A 41 -3.30 -7.91 -2.56
N VAL A 42 -3.40 -8.52 -3.73
CA VAL A 42 -2.64 -8.15 -4.93
C VAL A 42 -3.43 -7.13 -5.73
N ARG A 43 -2.72 -6.20 -6.37
CA ARG A 43 -3.28 -5.19 -7.27
C ARG A 43 -2.32 -5.01 -8.44
N ASP A 44 -2.82 -4.51 -9.57
CA ASP A 44 -1.97 -4.13 -10.69
C ASP A 44 -0.83 -3.20 -10.19
N PRO A 45 0.45 -3.58 -10.35
CA PRO A 45 1.57 -2.87 -9.76
C PRO A 45 1.74 -1.47 -10.36
N ARG A 46 1.22 -1.21 -11.56
CA ARG A 46 1.17 0.12 -12.17
C ARG A 46 0.22 1.02 -11.39
N ASP A 47 -0.93 0.48 -11.02
CA ASP A 47 -1.91 1.19 -10.18
C ASP A 47 -1.42 1.40 -8.75
N VAL A 48 -0.68 0.43 -8.19
CA VAL A 48 -0.02 0.61 -6.89
C VAL A 48 1.00 1.73 -6.96
N THR A 49 1.84 1.75 -7.99
CA THR A 49 2.87 2.78 -8.19
C THR A 49 2.24 4.15 -8.42
N ALA A 50 1.20 4.25 -9.25
CA ALA A 50 0.44 5.48 -9.47
C ALA A 50 -0.18 6.00 -8.17
N SER A 51 -0.78 5.09 -7.40
CA SER A 51 -1.36 5.42 -6.09
C SER A 51 -0.29 5.92 -5.12
N TYR A 52 0.87 5.26 -5.09
CA TYR A 52 1.98 5.59 -4.21
C TYR A 52 2.61 6.95 -4.58
N LYS A 53 2.85 7.22 -5.88
CA LYS A 53 3.31 8.51 -6.43
C LYS A 53 2.51 9.70 -5.90
N LYS A 54 1.18 9.54 -5.75
CA LYS A 54 0.30 10.62 -5.27
C LYS A 54 0.31 10.81 -3.75
N MET A 55 0.60 9.77 -2.97
CA MET A 55 0.49 9.82 -1.50
C MET A 55 1.84 9.90 -0.76
N THR A 56 2.93 9.52 -1.43
CA THR A 56 4.26 9.49 -0.84
C THR A 56 4.91 10.88 -0.84
N TYR A 57 5.85 11.08 0.08
CA TYR A 57 6.75 12.23 0.09
C TYR A 57 8.08 11.93 -0.62
N GLU A 58 8.29 10.68 -1.05
CA GLU A 58 9.49 10.29 -1.79
C GLU A 58 9.52 11.02 -3.15
N PRO A 59 10.67 11.60 -3.52
CA PRO A 59 10.78 12.29 -4.80
C PRO A 59 10.77 11.27 -5.95
N TRP A 60 10.49 11.76 -7.16
CA TRP A 60 10.87 11.03 -8.35
C TRP A 60 12.42 10.96 -8.44
N PRO A 61 13.02 9.83 -8.86
CA PRO A 61 12.41 8.56 -9.25
C PRO A 61 12.26 7.55 -8.09
N THR A 62 12.66 7.90 -6.88
CA THR A 62 12.70 7.01 -5.70
C THR A 62 11.43 6.21 -5.45
N TYR A 63 10.25 6.83 -5.60
CA TYR A 63 8.98 6.13 -5.34
C TYR A 63 8.72 4.94 -6.29
N LEU A 64 9.44 4.84 -7.41
CA LEU A 64 9.34 3.72 -8.34
C LEU A 64 9.81 2.39 -7.72
N ASP A 65 10.48 2.43 -6.56
CA ASP A 65 10.71 1.28 -5.66
C ASP A 65 9.40 0.55 -5.27
N ALA A 66 8.24 1.19 -5.38
CA ALA A 66 6.95 0.50 -5.25
C ALA A 66 6.82 -0.71 -6.18
N ALA A 67 7.40 -0.67 -7.38
CA ALA A 67 7.43 -1.80 -8.31
C ALA A 67 8.20 -2.99 -7.73
N LEU A 68 9.36 -2.76 -7.10
CA LEU A 68 10.16 -3.81 -6.46
C LEU A 68 9.42 -4.43 -5.27
N ASN A 69 8.65 -3.63 -4.52
CA ASN A 69 7.79 -4.14 -3.46
C ASN A 69 6.68 -5.04 -4.01
N CYS A 70 6.00 -4.63 -5.09
CA CYS A 70 4.99 -5.45 -5.75
C CYS A 70 5.58 -6.75 -6.28
N LYS A 71 6.72 -6.69 -6.98
CA LYS A 71 7.46 -7.86 -7.47
C LYS A 71 7.80 -8.83 -6.34
N GLY A 72 8.31 -8.33 -5.22
CA GLY A 72 8.64 -9.17 -4.08
C GLY A 72 7.43 -9.91 -3.52
N ALA A 73 6.31 -9.20 -3.33
CA ALA A 73 5.08 -9.80 -2.84
C ALA A 73 4.46 -10.81 -3.83
N MET A 74 4.42 -10.46 -5.12
CA MET A 74 3.89 -11.32 -6.19
C MET A 74 4.69 -12.62 -6.36
N VAL A 75 5.99 -12.60 -6.05
CA VAL A 75 6.84 -13.80 -6.09
C VAL A 75 6.72 -14.62 -4.80
N GLU A 76 6.80 -13.98 -3.64
CA GLU A 76 6.95 -14.69 -2.37
C GLU A 76 5.64 -15.18 -1.78
N VAL A 77 4.55 -14.40 -1.85
CA VAL A 77 3.29 -14.78 -1.21
C VAL A 77 2.70 -16.06 -1.82
N PRO A 78 2.68 -16.28 -3.15
CA PRO A 78 2.26 -17.57 -3.71
C PRO A 78 3.13 -18.75 -3.27
N LYS A 79 4.44 -18.56 -3.08
CA LYS A 79 5.32 -19.62 -2.55
C LYS A 79 4.95 -19.93 -1.10
N LEU A 80 4.75 -18.90 -0.28
CA LEU A 80 4.33 -19.07 1.11
C LEU A 80 2.97 -19.76 1.21
N GLN A 81 2.01 -19.42 0.35
CA GLN A 81 0.72 -20.11 0.30
C GLN A 81 0.89 -21.59 -0.04
N LYS A 82 1.77 -21.95 -0.98
CA LYS A 82 2.09 -23.35 -1.29
C LYS A 82 2.71 -24.09 -0.10
N ILE A 83 3.52 -23.41 0.72
CA ILE A 83 4.18 -23.99 1.91
C ILE A 83 3.21 -24.15 3.08
N HIS A 84 2.39 -23.12 3.36
CA HIS A 84 1.55 -23.07 4.56
C HIS A 84 0.10 -23.49 4.32
N GLY A 85 -0.35 -23.57 3.08
CA GLY A 85 -1.70 -23.98 2.67
C GLY A 85 -2.67 -22.83 2.45
N GLU A 86 -3.65 -23.07 1.58
CA GLU A 86 -4.74 -22.13 1.24
C GLU A 86 -5.69 -21.85 2.41
N ASN A 87 -5.67 -22.67 3.46
CA ASN A 87 -6.39 -22.44 4.71
C ASN A 87 -5.67 -21.44 5.65
N ARG A 88 -4.37 -21.18 5.41
CA ARG A 88 -3.56 -20.23 6.20
C ARG A 88 -3.31 -18.93 5.48
N ILE A 89 -3.22 -18.95 4.14
CA ILE A 89 -2.97 -17.76 3.32
C ILE A 89 -3.99 -17.70 2.19
N LEU A 90 -4.77 -16.63 2.16
CA LEU A 90 -5.67 -16.27 1.05
C LEU A 90 -5.02 -15.16 0.23
N ILE A 91 -4.94 -15.34 -1.09
CA ILE A 91 -4.50 -14.30 -2.03
C ILE A 91 -5.72 -13.87 -2.83
N LEU A 92 -6.00 -12.57 -2.86
CA LEU A 92 -7.10 -12.00 -3.63
C LEU A 92 -6.67 -10.77 -4.40
N ARG A 93 -7.42 -10.43 -5.45
CA ARG A 93 -7.18 -9.24 -6.25
C ARG A 93 -8.05 -8.08 -5.78
N ALA A 94 -7.45 -6.91 -5.64
CA ALA A 94 -8.19 -5.68 -5.35
C ALA A 94 -9.26 -5.40 -6.41
N GLU A 95 -8.98 -5.73 -7.68
CA GLU A 95 -9.95 -5.55 -8.76
C GLU A 95 -11.13 -6.51 -8.64
N SER A 96 -10.91 -7.74 -8.13
CA SER A 96 -12.01 -8.68 -7.86
C SER A 96 -12.95 -8.17 -6.77
N LEU A 97 -12.41 -7.55 -5.71
CA LEU A 97 -13.21 -6.90 -4.67
C LEU A 97 -14.07 -5.75 -5.22
N ALA A 98 -13.50 -4.96 -6.14
CA ALA A 98 -14.21 -3.85 -6.78
C ALA A 98 -15.30 -4.33 -7.75
N LEU A 99 -15.12 -5.48 -8.40
CA LEU A 99 -16.04 -6.03 -9.40
C LEU A 99 -17.17 -6.88 -8.78
N ASP A 100 -16.88 -7.69 -7.76
CA ASP A 100 -17.86 -8.57 -7.10
C ASP A 100 -17.61 -8.62 -5.58
N LEU A 101 -17.88 -7.48 -4.92
CA LEU A 101 -17.75 -7.38 -3.47
C LEU A 101 -18.52 -8.48 -2.72
N PRO A 102 -19.80 -8.79 -3.01
CA PRO A 102 -20.51 -9.87 -2.33
C PRO A 102 -19.85 -11.24 -2.50
N GLY A 103 -19.40 -11.58 -3.71
CA GLY A 103 -18.72 -12.85 -3.97
C GLY A 103 -17.37 -12.96 -3.25
N GLU A 104 -16.55 -11.91 -3.29
CA GLU A 104 -15.27 -11.89 -2.60
C GLU A 104 -15.42 -11.89 -1.07
N MET A 105 -16.42 -11.19 -0.51
CA MET A 105 -16.70 -11.24 0.92
C MET A 105 -17.15 -12.63 1.38
N ARG A 106 -17.93 -13.36 0.57
CA ARG A 106 -18.24 -14.78 0.85
C ARG A 106 -16.99 -15.65 0.91
N LYS A 107 -16.05 -15.48 -0.03
CA LYS A 107 -14.77 -16.21 -0.03
C LYS A 107 -13.93 -15.88 1.21
N ILE A 108 -13.86 -14.60 1.59
CA ILE A 108 -13.15 -14.15 2.79
C ILE A 108 -13.78 -14.75 4.05
N CYS A 109 -15.11 -14.68 4.20
CA CYS A 109 -15.82 -15.30 5.32
C CYS A 109 -15.56 -16.80 5.41
N GLN A 110 -15.65 -17.52 4.28
CA GLN A 110 -15.36 -18.94 4.22
C GLN A 110 -13.93 -19.25 4.64
N PHE A 111 -12.95 -18.50 4.13
CA PHE A 111 -11.54 -18.64 4.51
C PHE A 111 -11.35 -18.44 6.02
N LEU A 112 -11.95 -17.39 6.59
CA LEU A 112 -11.86 -17.09 8.01
C LEU A 112 -12.66 -18.07 8.88
N GLY A 113 -13.59 -18.86 8.31
CA GLY A 113 -14.51 -19.69 9.07
C GLY A 113 -15.59 -18.88 9.79
N GLU A 114 -15.98 -17.73 9.24
CA GLU A 114 -17.00 -16.83 9.77
C GLU A 114 -18.27 -16.89 8.92
N PRO A 115 -19.46 -16.69 9.50
CA PRO A 115 -20.70 -16.62 8.74
C PRO A 115 -20.72 -15.38 7.86
N TYR A 116 -21.15 -15.55 6.61
CA TYR A 116 -21.43 -14.41 5.72
C TYR A 116 -22.78 -13.80 6.08
N VAL A 117 -22.82 -12.47 6.13
CA VAL A 117 -24.05 -11.67 6.18
C VAL A 117 -23.98 -10.63 5.07
N ASP A 118 -25.11 -10.35 4.41
CA ASP A 118 -25.15 -9.51 3.20
C ASP A 118 -24.57 -8.12 3.45
N GLU A 119 -24.65 -7.63 4.68
CA GLU A 119 -24.21 -6.29 5.05
C GLU A 119 -22.69 -6.12 5.07
N LEU A 120 -21.93 -7.22 4.98
CA LEU A 120 -20.49 -7.18 4.73
C LEU A 120 -20.16 -6.68 3.31
N ALA A 121 -21.13 -6.68 2.41
CA ALA A 121 -21.01 -6.11 1.07
C ALA A 121 -21.73 -4.76 0.92
N ASP A 122 -22.21 -4.19 2.02
CA ASP A 122 -22.84 -2.88 2.05
C ASP A 122 -21.82 -1.80 2.47
N LEU A 123 -21.26 -1.11 1.46
CA LEU A 123 -20.30 -0.02 1.65
C LEU A 123 -20.85 1.13 2.51
N ASP A 124 -22.17 1.31 2.57
CA ASP A 124 -22.78 2.36 3.38
C ASP A 124 -22.67 2.07 4.88
N ARG A 125 -22.56 0.79 5.25
CA ARG A 125 -22.40 0.32 6.63
C ARG A 125 -20.94 0.18 7.06
N PHE A 126 -19.99 0.37 6.14
CA PHE A 126 -18.58 0.33 6.50
C PHE A 126 -18.26 1.49 7.42
N SER A 127 -17.52 1.20 8.48
CA SER A 127 -17.00 2.19 9.41
C SER A 127 -15.52 1.96 9.69
N ASP A 128 -14.83 3.02 10.08
CA ASP A 128 -13.49 2.88 10.63
C ASP A 128 -13.53 2.30 12.07
N ILE A 129 -12.37 2.14 12.70
CA ILE A 129 -12.29 1.60 14.07
C ILE A 129 -13.01 2.48 15.09
N LYS A 130 -13.13 3.79 14.83
CA LYS A 130 -13.82 4.74 15.71
C LYS A 130 -15.33 4.75 15.48
N GLY A 131 -15.83 3.97 14.53
CA GLY A 131 -17.23 3.94 14.15
C GLY A 131 -17.64 5.09 13.22
N GLU A 132 -16.70 5.87 12.71
CA GLU A 132 -16.98 6.91 11.72
C GLU A 132 -17.29 6.25 10.37
N ALA A 133 -18.17 6.87 9.58
CA ALA A 133 -18.49 6.39 8.24
C ALA A 133 -17.20 6.21 7.44
N TRP A 134 -17.02 5.00 6.89
CA TRP A 134 -15.81 4.67 6.17
C TRP A 134 -15.66 5.58 4.95
N ARG A 135 -14.50 6.22 4.85
CA ARG A 135 -14.06 6.94 3.66
C ARG A 135 -13.04 6.11 2.93
N THR A 136 -13.08 6.18 1.61
CA THR A 136 -12.14 5.45 0.78
C THR A 136 -10.75 6.05 0.99
N ASN A 137 -9.76 5.24 1.37
CA ASN A 137 -8.35 5.65 1.43
C ASN A 137 -7.72 5.64 0.03
N THR A 138 -8.48 5.97 -1.02
CA THR A 138 -7.90 6.08 -2.36
C THR A 138 -7.17 7.39 -2.47
N SER A 139 -5.93 7.35 -2.94
CA SER A 139 -5.19 8.59 -3.26
C SER A 139 -5.89 9.39 -4.38
N PHE A 140 -6.77 8.76 -5.17
CA PHE A 140 -7.59 9.38 -6.21
C PHE A 140 -9.01 9.64 -5.69
N ASP A 141 -9.40 10.91 -5.63
CA ASP A 141 -10.68 11.54 -5.23
C ASP A 141 -11.52 10.91 -4.09
N ASP A 142 -12.00 11.77 -3.18
CA ASP A 142 -12.71 11.43 -1.93
C ASP A 142 -14.18 11.03 -2.12
N THR A 143 -14.52 10.36 -3.22
CA THR A 143 -15.90 9.94 -3.51
C THR A 143 -16.08 8.42 -3.37
N ARG A 144 -17.14 8.03 -2.66
CA ARG A 144 -17.58 6.62 -2.48
C ARG A 144 -17.73 5.87 -3.81
N GLU A 145 -18.06 6.59 -4.88
CA GLU A 145 -18.23 6.06 -6.24
C GLU A 145 -16.95 5.42 -6.81
N ASN A 146 -15.77 5.76 -6.27
CA ASN A 146 -14.49 5.22 -6.75
C ASN A 146 -14.20 3.77 -6.33
N TYR A 147 -14.93 3.18 -5.38
CA TYR A 147 -14.69 1.78 -5.00
C TYR A 147 -15.12 0.80 -6.10
N ASN A 148 -16.24 1.09 -6.78
CA ASN A 148 -16.81 0.23 -7.82
C ASN A 148 -16.15 0.45 -9.19
N ALA A 149 -15.32 1.48 -9.33
CA ALA A 149 -14.52 1.68 -10.52
C ALA A 149 -13.26 0.80 -10.45
N ALA A 150 -13.40 -0.48 -10.83
CA ALA A 150 -12.28 -1.39 -11.10
C ALA A 150 -11.39 -0.93 -12.29
N ALA A 151 -11.59 0.29 -12.77
CA ALA A 151 -10.87 0.86 -13.90
C ALA A 151 -9.41 1.16 -13.51
N PRO A 152 -8.45 0.78 -14.38
CA PRO A 152 -7.04 1.15 -14.18
C PRO A 152 -6.89 2.67 -14.17
N ARG A 153 -6.12 3.19 -13.22
CA ARG A 153 -5.87 4.64 -13.05
C ARG A 153 -4.48 5.02 -13.55
N TRP A 154 -3.54 4.07 -13.54
CA TRP A 154 -2.15 4.29 -13.92
C TRP A 154 -1.98 4.93 -15.29
N GLN A 155 -2.89 4.68 -16.25
CA GLN A 155 -2.84 5.25 -17.61
C GLN A 155 -2.82 6.79 -17.63
N ASN A 156 -3.43 7.44 -16.63
CA ASN A 156 -3.51 8.90 -16.53
C ASN A 156 -2.54 9.48 -15.49
N HIS A 157 -1.73 8.64 -14.83
CA HIS A 157 -0.96 9.04 -13.66
C HIS A 157 0.51 8.60 -13.67
N LEU A 158 0.85 7.63 -14.53
CA LEU A 158 2.23 7.26 -14.80
C LEU A 158 2.66 7.77 -16.17
N ASP A 159 3.87 8.29 -16.22
CA ASP A 159 4.54 8.64 -17.47
C ASP A 159 4.98 7.35 -18.19
N PRO A 160 5.22 7.39 -19.51
CA PRO A 160 5.62 6.22 -20.30
C PRO A 160 6.82 5.45 -19.72
N GLU A 161 7.86 6.15 -19.27
CA GLU A 161 9.05 5.56 -18.68
C GLU A 161 8.79 4.88 -17.34
N GLU A 162 7.84 5.41 -16.56
CA GLU A 162 7.45 4.83 -15.27
C GLU A 162 6.63 3.56 -15.48
N THR A 163 5.67 3.60 -16.41
CA THR A 163 4.88 2.44 -16.80
C THR A 163 5.78 1.32 -17.31
N PHE A 164 6.72 1.66 -18.20
CA PHE A 164 7.71 0.73 -18.71
C PHE A 164 8.53 0.10 -17.59
N LEU A 165 9.03 0.90 -16.65
CA LEU A 165 9.86 0.41 -15.55
C LEU A 165 9.09 -0.54 -14.63
N VAL A 166 7.84 -0.21 -14.29
CA VAL A 166 7.00 -1.08 -13.48
C VAL A 166 6.79 -2.43 -14.17
N GLU A 167 6.47 -2.41 -15.47
CA GLU A 167 6.27 -3.63 -16.27
C GLU A 167 7.55 -4.44 -16.41
N LEU A 168 8.69 -3.78 -16.64
CA LEU A 168 10.01 -4.41 -16.72
C LEU A 168 10.34 -5.19 -15.43
N ILE A 169 10.02 -4.62 -14.27
CA ILE A 169 10.34 -5.21 -12.97
C ILE A 169 9.36 -6.32 -12.59
N CYS A 170 8.07 -6.11 -12.84
CA CYS A 170 7.01 -6.95 -12.29
C CYS A 170 6.57 -8.09 -13.21
N GLN A 171 7.05 -8.14 -14.46
CA GLN A 171 6.89 -9.33 -15.29
C GLN A 171 7.88 -10.44 -14.88
N PRO A 172 7.53 -11.73 -15.05
CA PRO A 172 6.27 -12.25 -15.61
C PRO A 172 5.09 -12.32 -14.61
N GLU A 173 5.29 -12.03 -13.33
CA GLU A 173 4.29 -12.30 -12.29
C GLU A 173 3.03 -11.43 -12.45
N MET A 174 3.15 -10.24 -13.02
CA MET A 174 1.99 -9.48 -13.49
C MET A 174 1.06 -10.34 -14.35
N ALA A 175 1.61 -11.05 -15.34
CA ALA A 175 0.83 -11.92 -16.22
C ALA A 175 0.23 -13.11 -15.46
N ASP A 176 0.95 -13.69 -14.49
CA ASP A 176 0.44 -14.78 -13.63
C ASP A 176 -0.80 -14.33 -12.82
N PHE A 177 -0.87 -13.06 -12.43
CA PHE A 177 -2.05 -12.46 -11.79
C PHE A 177 -3.11 -11.93 -12.77
N GLY A 178 -2.89 -12.10 -14.09
CA GLY A 178 -3.81 -11.71 -15.15
C GLY A 178 -3.72 -10.24 -15.58
N TYR A 179 -2.64 -9.54 -15.23
CA TYR A 179 -2.37 -8.18 -15.67
C TYR A 179 -1.62 -8.19 -17.01
N GLN A 180 -2.27 -7.71 -18.06
CA GLN A 180 -1.64 -7.57 -19.37
C GLN A 180 -0.73 -6.35 -19.41
N GLY A 181 0.41 -6.49 -20.10
CA GLY A 181 1.30 -5.36 -20.38
C GLY A 181 0.60 -4.27 -21.20
N SER A 182 1.08 -3.05 -21.08
CA SER A 182 0.51 -1.86 -21.72
C SER A 182 0.60 -1.90 -23.25
N GLY A 183 1.51 -2.70 -23.80
CA GLY A 183 1.85 -2.68 -25.23
C GLY A 183 2.63 -1.42 -25.63
N LEU A 184 3.27 -0.75 -24.67
CA LEU A 184 4.03 0.47 -24.88
C LEU A 184 5.19 0.24 -25.86
N ASP A 185 5.33 1.16 -26.81
CA ASP A 185 6.44 1.16 -27.75
C ASP A 185 7.71 1.69 -27.08
N ILE A 186 8.60 0.76 -26.72
CA ILE A 186 9.87 1.06 -26.04
C ILE A 186 10.77 2.02 -26.82
N THR A 187 10.58 2.15 -28.15
CA THR A 187 11.39 3.04 -28.98
C THR A 187 11.01 4.51 -28.83
N THR A 188 9.85 4.79 -28.23
CA THR A 188 9.36 6.15 -27.98
C THR A 188 9.71 6.67 -26.58
N LEU A 189 10.37 5.85 -25.76
CA LEU A 189 10.70 6.21 -24.39
C LEU A 189 11.83 7.27 -24.31
N PRO A 190 11.71 8.25 -23.40
CA PRO A 190 12.76 9.24 -23.18
C PRO A 190 13.97 8.62 -22.49
N ILE A 191 15.06 8.41 -23.25
CA ILE A 191 16.28 7.73 -22.78
C ILE A 191 16.95 8.48 -21.62
N ASP A 192 16.91 9.81 -21.63
CA ASP A 192 17.41 10.67 -20.55
C ASP A 192 16.69 10.40 -19.22
N ARG A 193 15.36 10.26 -19.26
CA ARG A 193 14.56 9.92 -18.07
C ARG A 193 14.87 8.53 -17.54
N LEU A 194 15.07 7.56 -18.43
CA LEU A 194 15.51 6.22 -18.05
C LEU A 194 16.91 6.26 -17.41
N GLN A 195 17.83 7.05 -17.96
CA GLN A 195 19.17 7.25 -17.38
C GLN A 195 19.10 7.86 -15.97
N GLU A 196 18.21 8.83 -15.74
CA GLU A 196 17.99 9.41 -14.42
C GLU A 196 17.45 8.37 -13.42
N ILE A 197 16.47 7.56 -13.83
CA ILE A 197 15.91 6.47 -12.99
C ILE A 197 17.01 5.46 -12.61
N PHE A 198 17.75 4.94 -13.58
CA PHE A 198 18.85 3.99 -13.35
C PHE A 198 20.12 4.65 -12.79
N GLY A 199 20.15 5.98 -12.71
CA GLY A 199 21.21 6.76 -12.09
C GLY A 199 20.92 7.07 -10.62
N ASP A 200 19.66 6.97 -10.18
CA ASP A 200 19.30 7.21 -8.78
C ASP A 200 19.95 6.15 -7.86
N PRO A 201 20.77 6.57 -6.87
CA PRO A 201 21.51 5.63 -6.04
C PRO A 201 20.62 4.68 -5.22
N TRP A 202 19.45 5.15 -4.77
CA TRP A 202 18.55 4.32 -3.97
C TRP A 202 17.92 3.23 -4.83
N PHE A 203 17.25 3.65 -5.90
CA PHE A 203 16.57 2.76 -6.83
C PHE A 203 17.56 1.75 -7.43
N SER A 204 18.73 2.22 -7.89
CA SER A 204 19.76 1.37 -8.48
C SER A 204 20.30 0.34 -7.50
N SER A 205 20.49 0.71 -6.24
CA SER A 205 20.89 -0.23 -5.18
C SER A 205 19.83 -1.32 -4.96
N ARG A 206 18.55 -0.92 -4.87
CA ARG A 206 17.41 -1.82 -4.68
C ARG A 206 17.25 -2.79 -5.86
N LEU A 207 17.35 -2.27 -7.09
CA LEU A 207 17.31 -3.08 -8.31
C LEU A 207 18.51 -4.02 -8.40
N SER A 208 19.72 -3.53 -8.13
CA SER A 208 20.94 -4.35 -8.13
C SER A 208 20.85 -5.50 -7.13
N HIS A 209 20.35 -5.24 -5.92
CA HIS A 209 20.10 -6.30 -4.95
C HIS A 209 19.13 -7.35 -5.51
N TYR A 210 18.01 -6.93 -6.10
CA TYR A 210 17.07 -7.87 -6.71
C TYR A 210 17.74 -8.71 -7.82
N LEU A 211 18.51 -8.09 -8.71
CA LEU A 211 19.20 -8.79 -9.79
C LEU A 211 20.27 -9.78 -9.30
N VAL A 212 20.97 -9.46 -8.20
CA VAL A 212 22.02 -10.32 -7.62
C VAL A 212 21.44 -11.48 -6.81
N HIS A 213 20.40 -11.23 -6.02
CA HIS A 213 19.85 -12.21 -5.07
C HIS A 213 18.57 -12.90 -5.55
N GLY A 214 18.02 -12.46 -6.68
CA GLY A 214 16.76 -12.96 -7.22
C GLY A 214 15.52 -12.60 -6.39
N GLN A 215 15.67 -11.71 -5.39
CA GLN A 215 14.59 -11.35 -4.45
C GLN A 215 14.65 -9.86 -4.07
N PRO A 216 13.58 -9.07 -4.29
CA PRO A 216 13.51 -7.67 -3.88
C PRO A 216 13.39 -7.51 -2.38
N ILE A 217 14.02 -6.50 -1.80
CA ILE A 217 13.94 -6.21 -0.36
C ILE A 217 12.56 -5.63 -0.03
N GLN A 218 12.05 -5.92 1.17
CA GLN A 218 10.79 -5.37 1.66
C GLN A 218 10.93 -3.91 2.12
N GLY A 219 9.90 -3.10 1.91
CA GLY A 219 9.78 -1.74 2.44
C GLY A 219 10.25 -0.65 1.47
N TYR A 220 10.14 0.60 1.92
CA TYR A 220 10.47 1.81 1.16
C TYR A 220 11.72 2.49 1.74
N ARG A 221 12.20 3.54 1.05
CA ARG A 221 13.36 4.34 1.49
C ARG A 221 13.16 4.96 2.86
N THR A 222 12.10 5.74 3.02
CA THR A 222 11.68 6.19 4.34
C THR A 222 10.70 5.18 4.93
N ASP A 223 10.92 4.86 6.20
CA ASP A 223 9.92 4.16 6.98
C ASP A 223 8.83 5.18 7.33
N PRO A 224 7.61 5.05 6.77
CA PRO A 224 6.53 5.98 7.07
C PRO A 224 6.21 6.00 8.57
N TYR A 225 6.51 4.93 9.32
CA TYR A 225 6.41 4.95 10.77
C TYR A 225 7.36 5.97 11.39
N LYS A 226 8.62 6.05 10.97
CA LYS A 226 9.57 7.02 11.53
C LYS A 226 9.10 8.45 11.28
N THR A 227 8.65 8.75 10.07
CA THR A 227 8.15 10.08 9.72
C THR A 227 6.80 10.40 10.39
N GLU A 228 5.87 9.45 10.47
CA GLU A 228 4.61 9.62 11.20
C GLU A 228 4.84 9.77 12.71
N MET A 229 5.76 9.00 13.30
CA MET A 229 6.15 9.14 14.71
C MET A 229 6.88 10.45 14.95
N GLU A 230 7.71 10.92 14.02
CA GLU A 230 8.28 12.27 14.06
C GLU A 230 7.18 13.34 13.99
N ILE A 231 6.11 13.16 13.21
CA ILE A 231 5.00 14.12 13.17
C ILE A 231 4.14 14.08 14.45
N VAL A 232 3.84 12.87 14.96
CA VAL A 232 2.97 12.64 16.13
C VAL A 232 3.70 12.93 17.44
N PHE A 233 5.00 12.67 17.50
CA PHE A 233 5.85 12.83 18.67
C PHE A 233 6.96 13.89 18.47
N ALA A 234 6.88 14.73 17.43
CA ALA A 234 7.62 16.00 17.41
C ALA A 234 7.13 16.83 18.58
N THR A 235 7.84 16.67 19.69
CA THR A 235 7.59 17.38 20.93
C THR A 235 7.61 18.88 20.71
N ASP A 236 6.74 19.56 21.45
CA ASP A 236 6.77 20.96 21.84
C ASP A 236 8.15 21.38 22.43
N SER A 237 9.20 21.39 21.61
CA SER A 237 10.55 21.81 21.97
C SER A 237 10.97 23.10 21.26
N GLN A 238 10.01 23.90 20.81
CA GLN A 238 10.19 25.31 20.45
C GLN A 238 9.12 26.19 21.11
N GLY A 239 9.10 26.23 22.44
CA GLY A 239 8.12 27.05 23.15
C GLY A 239 8.39 27.30 24.63
N ALA A 240 9.63 27.14 25.12
CA ALA A 240 9.95 27.39 26.52
C ALA A 240 11.38 27.93 26.72
N ALA A 241 11.76 28.96 25.95
CA ALA A 241 12.94 29.77 26.27
C ALA A 241 12.90 31.12 25.54
N THR A 242 12.09 32.06 26.04
CA THR A 242 12.51 33.47 26.16
C THR A 242 11.52 34.19 27.06
N SER A 243 11.94 34.38 28.31
CA SER A 243 11.35 35.33 29.23
C SER A 243 11.56 36.76 28.73
N ASN A 244 10.45 37.50 28.69
CA ASN A 244 10.34 38.83 29.30
C ASN A 244 11.28 39.94 28.79
N GLN A 245 10.88 40.64 27.72
CA GLN A 245 11.17 42.07 27.57
C GLN A 245 9.95 42.81 27.02
N SER A 246 9.25 43.49 27.93
CA SER A 246 8.67 44.83 27.78
C SER A 246 8.74 45.42 26.35
N ARG A 247 7.57 45.67 25.74
CA ARG A 247 7.36 46.87 24.91
C ARG A 247 5.89 47.28 24.88
N ARG A 248 5.67 48.44 25.49
CA ARG A 248 4.44 49.25 25.54
C ARG A 248 3.84 49.46 24.15
N LYS A 249 2.51 49.35 24.03
CA LYS A 249 1.75 49.96 22.93
C LYS A 249 1.86 51.49 23.03
N PRO A 250 2.17 52.23 21.95
CA PRO A 250 1.87 53.64 21.89
C PRO A 250 0.42 53.83 21.42
N SER A 251 -0.33 54.60 22.21
CA SER A 251 -1.57 55.24 21.77
C SER A 251 -1.28 56.25 20.68
N ARG A 252 -2.11 56.30 19.64
CA ARG A 252 -2.34 57.52 18.88
C ARG A 252 -3.84 57.68 18.63
N LYS A 253 -4.41 58.64 19.37
CA LYS A 253 -5.38 59.59 18.84
C LYS A 253 -4.61 60.51 17.89
N ASP A 254 -5.09 60.67 16.67
CA ASP A 254 -5.90 61.81 16.23
C ASP A 254 -6.57 61.45 14.90
#